data_AF-A0A2W5N051-F1
#
_entry.id   AF-A0A2W5N051-F1
#
_cell.length_a   1.000
_cell.length_b   1.000
_cell.length_c   1.000
_cell.angle_alpha   90.00
_cell.angle_beta   90.00
_cell.angle_gamma   90.00
#
_symmetry.space_group_name_H-M   'P 1'
#
loop_
_entity.id
_entity.type
_entity.pdbx_description
1 polymer ?
#
loop_
_entity_poly.entity_id
_entity_poly.type
_entity_poly.pdbx_seq_one_letter_code
_entity_poly.pdbx_strand_id
1 'polypeptide(L)'
;MPPEIHPADPRLRRTLAIVMTLAVIAAVAVTLGFRHWIGATADLLSTERLIALLRQLIGALMMMSAACVLILALHALRTAAGIDRERRWPLARSRTLRDVPVRREVAARRIAQAARAGALLLSVLAAAAAVLAWRLLGLPWPA
;
A
#
# COMPACT_ATOMS: atom_id res chain seq x y z
N MET A 1 25.95 25.64 12.72
CA MET A 1 24.55 25.88 13.12
C MET A 1 23.92 24.55 13.51
N PRO A 2 23.18 24.47 14.62
CA PRO A 2 22.47 23.25 15.02
C PRO A 2 21.44 22.84 13.97
N PRO A 3 21.22 21.53 13.76
CA PRO A 3 20.27 21.05 12.75
C PRO A 3 18.84 21.47 13.12
N GLU A 4 18.12 22.07 12.17
CA GLU A 4 16.70 22.38 12.29
C GLU A 4 15.90 21.06 12.37
N ILE A 5 15.12 20.87 13.44
CA ILE A 5 14.33 19.65 13.67
C ILE A 5 12.87 19.94 13.33
N HIS A 6 12.28 19.07 12.51
CA HIS A 6 10.83 19.08 12.28
C HIS A 6 10.15 18.21 13.36
N PRO A 7 9.30 18.80 14.23
CA PRO A 7 8.73 18.09 15.37
C PRO A 7 7.66 17.07 14.95
N ALA A 8 7.60 15.95 15.67
CA ALA A 8 6.59 14.92 15.45
C ALA A 8 5.16 15.40 15.76
N ASP A 9 4.18 14.95 14.96
CA ASP A 9 2.76 15.18 15.22
C ASP A 9 2.15 14.03 16.06
N PRO A 10 1.77 14.26 17.33
CA PRO A 10 1.19 13.23 18.19
C PRO A 10 -0.21 12.80 17.76
N ARG A 11 -0.97 13.67 17.07
CA ARG A 11 -2.30 13.32 16.56
C ARG A 11 -2.18 12.29 15.44
N LEU A 12 -1.22 12.50 14.53
CA LEU A 12 -0.93 11.55 13.45
C LEU A 12 -0.57 10.15 14.00
N ARG A 13 0.26 10.10 15.05
CA ARG A 13 0.61 8.82 15.71
C ARG A 13 -0.63 8.08 16.23
N ARG A 14 -1.56 8.79 16.88
CA ARG A 14 -2.79 8.19 17.40
C ARG A 14 -3.69 7.70 16.27
N THR A 15 -3.91 8.51 15.24
CA THR A 15 -4.71 8.12 14.08
C THR A 15 -4.12 6.89 13.41
N LEU A 16 -2.81 6.86 13.19
CA LEU A 16 -2.15 5.71 12.58
C LEU A 16 -2.29 4.45 13.44
N ALA A 17 -2.11 4.56 14.76
CA ALA A 17 -2.29 3.43 15.67
C ALA A 17 -3.73 2.87 15.59
N ILE A 18 -4.74 3.75 15.62
CA ILE A 18 -6.15 3.34 15.50
C ILE A 18 -6.41 2.65 14.17
N VAL A 19 -5.97 3.25 13.05
CA VAL A 19 -6.16 2.69 11.70
C VAL A 19 -5.48 1.33 11.58
N MET A 20 -4.26 1.18 12.11
CA MET A 20 -3.54 -0.09 12.12
C MET A 20 -4.25 -1.14 12.97
N THR A 21 -4.73 -0.79 14.16
CA THR A 21 -5.50 -1.71 15.01
C THR A 21 -6.78 -2.16 14.32
N LEU A 22 -7.53 -1.24 13.71
CA LEU A 22 -8.74 -1.59 12.95
C LEU A 22 -8.43 -2.48 11.75
N ALA A 23 -7.34 -2.21 11.02
CA ALA A 23 -6.91 -3.04 9.90
C ALA A 23 -6.57 -4.47 10.34
N VAL A 24 -5.89 -4.64 11.49
CA VAL A 24 -5.59 -5.96 12.06
C VAL A 24 -6.87 -6.69 12.45
N ILE A 25 -7.81 -6.02 13.13
CA ILE A 25 -9.09 -6.61 13.52
C ILE A 25 -9.88 -7.05 12.27
N ALA A 26 -9.93 -6.19 11.24
CA ALA A 26 -10.59 -6.50 9.98
C ALA A 26 -9.94 -7.71 9.29
N ALA A 27 -8.60 -7.78 9.25
CA ALA A 27 -7.88 -8.92 8.69
C ALA A 27 -8.23 -10.23 9.42
N VAL A 28 -8.22 -10.22 10.76
CA VAL A 28 -8.61 -11.38 11.57
C VAL A 28 -10.05 -11.80 11.29
N ALA A 29 -10.99 -10.85 11.27
CA ALA A 29 -12.40 -11.13 11.01
C ALA A 29 -12.61 -11.75 9.61
N VAL A 30 -11.96 -11.20 8.58
CA VAL A 30 -12.01 -11.74 7.21
C VAL A 30 -11.43 -13.15 7.17
N THR A 31 -10.27 -13.39 7.79
CA THR A 31 -9.65 -14.73 7.82
C THR A 31 -10.53 -15.76 8.52
N LEU A 32 -11.11 -15.43 9.67
CA LEU A 32 -12.01 -16.32 10.41
C LEU A 32 -13.29 -16.60 9.62
N GLY A 33 -13.88 -15.55 9.02
CA GLY A 33 -15.05 -15.69 8.17
C GLY A 33 -14.78 -16.58 6.96
N PHE A 34 -13.62 -16.42 6.32
CA PHE A 34 -13.22 -17.24 5.18
C PHE A 34 -13.00 -18.71 5.58
N ARG A 35 -12.35 -18.95 6.72
CA ARG A 35 -12.15 -20.30 7.26
C ARG A 35 -13.49 -20.99 7.56
N HIS A 36 -14.42 -20.28 8.20
CA HIS A 36 -15.74 -20.80 8.50
C HIS A 36 -16.53 -21.09 7.21
N TRP A 37 -16.51 -20.16 6.27
CA TRP A 37 -17.16 -20.32 4.97
C TRP A 37 -16.61 -21.51 4.19
N ILE A 38 -15.29 -21.68 4.08
CA ILE A 38 -14.68 -22.84 3.41
C ILE A 38 -15.16 -24.15 4.07
N GLY A 39 -15.16 -24.22 5.40
CA GLY A 39 -15.61 -25.41 6.12
C GLY A 39 -17.06 -25.78 5.82
N ALA A 40 -17.97 -24.80 5.80
CA ALA A 40 -19.39 -25.03 5.49
C ALA A 40 -19.64 -25.35 4.01
N THR A 41 -18.78 -24.86 3.13
CA THR A 41 -18.98 -24.90 1.68
C THR A 41 -18.32 -26.13 1.04
N ALA A 42 -17.31 -26.71 1.69
CA ALA A 42 -16.59 -27.89 1.21
C ALA A 42 -17.50 -29.11 1.03
N ASP A 43 -18.53 -29.26 1.87
CA ASP A 43 -19.48 -30.37 1.80
C ASP A 43 -20.55 -30.18 0.70
N LEU A 44 -20.71 -28.96 0.19
CA LEU A 44 -21.80 -28.58 -0.72
C LEU A 44 -21.37 -28.45 -2.19
N LEU A 45 -20.07 -28.28 -2.46
CA LEU A 45 -19.55 -28.06 -3.82
C LEU A 45 -18.61 -29.17 -4.26
N SER A 46 -18.62 -29.44 -5.57
CA SER A 46 -17.58 -30.27 -6.18
C SER A 46 -16.22 -29.58 -6.08
N THR A 47 -15.17 -30.38 -5.94
CA THR A 47 -13.77 -29.92 -5.80
C THR A 47 -13.39 -28.92 -6.89
N GLU A 48 -13.81 -29.14 -8.14
CA GLU A 48 -13.51 -28.24 -9.26
C GLU A 48 -14.13 -26.84 -9.09
N ARG A 49 -15.39 -26.76 -8.65
CA ARG A 49 -16.07 -25.47 -8.42
C ARG A 49 -15.45 -24.74 -7.23
N LEU A 50 -15.06 -25.47 -6.18
CA LEU A 50 -14.36 -24.89 -5.04
C LEU A 50 -13.01 -24.28 -5.44
N ILE A 51 -12.22 -25.00 -6.26
CA ILE A 51 -10.94 -24.50 -6.78
C ILE A 51 -11.14 -23.24 -7.63
N ALA A 52 -12.15 -23.23 -8.52
CA ALA A 52 -12.45 -22.07 -9.35
C ALA A 52 -12.84 -20.83 -8.51
N LEU A 53 -13.71 -21.01 -7.51
CA LEU A 53 -14.11 -19.94 -6.59
C LEU A 53 -12.92 -19.40 -5.77
N LEU A 54 -12.09 -20.29 -5.20
CA LEU A 54 -10.91 -19.89 -4.46
C LEU A 54 -9.94 -19.10 -5.33
N ARG A 55 -9.73 -19.54 -6.58
CA ARG A 55 -8.89 -18.83 -7.55
C ARG A 55 -9.41 -17.43 -7.85
N GLN A 56 -10.72 -17.27 -8.03
CA GLN A 56 -11.34 -15.96 -8.23
C GLN A 56 -11.20 -15.06 -6.99
N LEU A 57 -11.41 -15.60 -5.80
CA LEU A 57 -11.24 -14.87 -4.53
C LEU A 57 -9.80 -14.41 -4.30
N ILE A 58 -8.81 -15.28 -4.56
CA ILE A 58 -7.39 -14.92 -4.51
C ILE A 58 -7.10 -13.82 -5.54
N GLY A 59 -7.63 -13.95 -6.76
CA GLY A 59 -7.52 -12.91 -7.79
C GLY A 59 -8.08 -11.57 -7.33
N ALA A 60 -9.27 -11.55 -6.73
CA ALA A 60 -9.89 -10.33 -6.20
C ALA A 60 -9.05 -9.69 -5.07
N LEU A 61 -8.54 -10.50 -4.13
CA LEU A 61 -7.66 -10.02 -3.06
C LEU A 61 -6.33 -9.46 -3.59
N MET A 62 -5.73 -10.13 -4.59
CA MET A 62 -4.52 -9.63 -5.26
C MET A 62 -4.79 -8.30 -5.97
N MET A 63 -5.95 -8.15 -6.62
CA MET A 63 -6.34 -6.90 -7.27
C MET A 63 -6.49 -5.74 -6.27
N MET A 64 -7.16 -5.99 -5.14
CA MET A 64 -7.27 -4.99 -4.06
C MET A 64 -5.90 -4.62 -3.49
N SER A 65 -5.02 -5.61 -3.30
CA SER A 65 -3.66 -5.39 -2.81
C SER A 65 -2.84 -4.56 -3.81
N ALA A 66 -2.96 -4.85 -5.11
CA ALA A 66 -2.32 -4.08 -6.18
C ALA A 66 -2.78 -2.62 -6.17
N ALA A 67 -4.08 -2.37 -5.97
CA ALA A 67 -4.61 -1.01 -5.84
C ALA A 67 -4.02 -0.27 -4.63
N CYS A 68 -3.91 -0.92 -3.47
CA CYS A 68 -3.26 -0.35 -2.29
C CYS A 68 -1.78 0.02 -2.54
N VAL A 69 -1.03 -0.87 -3.20
CA VAL A 69 0.37 -0.63 -3.57
C VAL A 69 0.49 0.54 -4.56
N LEU A 70 -0.43 0.64 -5.52
CA LEU A 70 -0.47 1.75 -6.48
C LEU A 70 -0.76 3.10 -5.80
N ILE A 71 -1.67 3.14 -4.83
CA ILE A 71 -1.94 4.34 -4.03
C ILE A 71 -0.66 4.77 -3.28
N LEU A 72 0.09 3.81 -2.72
CA LEU A 72 1.36 4.09 -2.06
C LEU A 72 2.41 4.64 -3.03
N ALA A 73 2.50 4.07 -4.23
CA ALA A 73 3.38 4.57 -5.29
C ALA A 73 3.06 6.02 -5.69
N LEU A 74 1.76 6.32 -5.89
CA LEU A 74 1.29 7.67 -6.19
C LEU A 74 1.60 8.65 -5.06
N HIS A 75 1.43 8.22 -3.81
CA HIS A 75 1.78 9.04 -2.65
C HIS A 75 3.28 9.34 -2.59
N ALA A 76 4.13 8.33 -2.83
CA ALA A 76 5.59 8.52 -2.90
C ALA A 76 5.99 9.47 -4.04
N LEU A 77 5.36 9.36 -5.21
CA LEU A 77 5.61 10.26 -6.34
C LEU A 77 5.18 11.70 -6.06
N ARG A 78 3.99 11.90 -5.47
CA ARG A 78 3.51 13.23 -5.03
C ARG A 78 4.44 13.86 -4.01
N THR A 79 4.95 13.04 -3.08
CA THR A 79 5.91 13.47 -2.07
C THR A 79 7.22 13.91 -2.73
N ALA A 80 7.78 13.11 -3.63
CA ALA A 80 9.00 13.47 -4.37
C ALA A 80 8.83 14.75 -5.20
N ALA A 81 7.68 14.93 -5.87
CA ALA A 81 7.36 16.15 -6.60
C ALA A 81 7.26 17.38 -5.68
N GLY A 82 6.71 17.22 -4.48
CA GLY A 82 6.71 18.26 -3.46
C GLY A 82 8.13 18.64 -3.02
N ILE A 83 8.99 17.65 -2.79
CA ILE A 83 10.38 17.88 -2.34
C ILE A 83 11.15 18.67 -3.38
N ASP A 84 10.98 18.35 -4.67
CA ASP A 84 11.65 19.08 -5.75
C ASP A 84 11.18 20.53 -5.87
N ARG A 85 9.89 20.79 -5.59
CA ARG A 85 9.32 22.15 -5.58
C ARG A 85 9.83 22.98 -4.40
N GLU A 86 9.82 22.41 -3.20
CA GLU A 86 10.22 23.12 -1.96
C GLU A 86 11.74 23.04 -1.69
N ARG A 87 12.47 22.20 -2.44
CA ARG A 87 13.90 21.85 -2.24
C ARG A 87 14.24 21.47 -0.79
N ARG A 88 13.26 20.93 -0.08
CA ARG A 88 13.29 20.68 1.36
C ARG A 88 12.62 19.35 1.68
N TRP A 89 13.23 18.60 2.60
CA TRP A 89 12.63 17.42 3.21
C TRP A 89 12.81 17.49 4.74
N PRO A 90 11.79 17.19 5.56
CA PRO A 90 10.37 17.01 5.21
C PRO A 90 9.73 18.26 4.61
N LEU A 91 8.59 18.10 3.92
CA LEU A 91 7.82 19.22 3.37
C LEU A 91 7.34 20.13 4.50
N ALA A 92 7.19 21.42 4.25
CA ALA A 92 6.78 22.37 5.29
C ALA A 92 5.42 22.02 5.92
N ARG A 93 4.51 21.43 5.12
CA ARG A 93 3.17 21.01 5.55
C ARG A 93 3.06 19.52 5.89
N SER A 94 4.12 18.72 5.73
CA SER A 94 4.03 17.29 6.03
C SER A 94 4.05 17.04 7.53
N ARG A 95 3.22 16.10 7.98
CA ARG A 95 3.21 15.64 9.37
C ARG A 95 4.15 14.44 9.49
N THR A 96 5.11 14.48 10.41
CA THR A 96 6.05 13.38 10.66
C THR A 96 5.65 12.61 11.93
N LEU A 97 5.92 11.31 11.95
CA LEU A 97 5.67 10.45 13.12
C LEU A 97 6.78 10.51 14.17
N ARG A 98 7.97 10.98 13.77
CA ARG A 98 9.16 11.12 14.59
C ARG A 98 9.80 12.47 14.27
N ASP A 99 10.66 12.93 15.16
CA ASP A 99 11.48 14.10 14.90
C ASP A 99 12.45 13.79 13.75
N VAL A 100 12.43 14.62 12.71
CA VAL A 100 13.25 14.42 11.51
C VAL A 100 14.13 15.65 11.29
N PRO A 101 15.45 15.47 11.07
CA PRO A 101 16.30 16.60 10.70
C PRO A 101 15.91 17.14 9.33
N VAL A 102 15.76 18.45 9.23
CA VAL A 102 15.46 19.13 7.97
C VAL A 102 16.67 19.08 7.05
N ARG A 103 16.50 18.51 5.86
CA ARG A 103 17.50 18.44 4.79
C ARG A 103 17.10 19.39 3.67
N ARG A 104 18.08 20.12 3.12
CA ARG A 104 17.88 21.09 2.03
C ARG A 104 18.73 20.73 0.81
N GLU A 105 18.32 21.25 -0.34
CA GLU A 105 19.07 21.20 -1.60
C GLU A 105 19.49 19.77 -2.02
N VAL A 106 20.79 19.50 -2.09
CA VAL A 106 21.37 18.24 -2.60
C VAL A 106 20.91 17.02 -1.80
N ALA A 107 20.83 17.15 -0.47
CA ALA A 107 20.38 16.07 0.39
C ALA A 107 18.87 15.78 0.23
N ALA A 108 18.07 16.82 -0.02
CA ALA A 108 16.64 16.67 -0.29
C ALA A 108 16.41 16.01 -1.66
N ARG A 109 17.19 16.37 -2.69
CA ARG A 109 17.12 15.75 -4.03
C ARG A 109 17.40 14.25 -4.01
N ARG A 110 18.40 13.80 -3.24
CA ARG A 110 18.68 12.35 -3.09
C ARG A 110 17.48 11.59 -2.51
N ILE A 111 16.77 12.19 -1.56
CA ILE A 111 15.56 11.61 -0.98
C ILE A 111 14.42 11.61 -2.00
N ALA A 112 14.24 12.68 -2.76
CA ALA A 112 13.26 12.72 -3.85
C ALA A 112 13.53 11.65 -4.92
N GLN A 113 14.80 11.44 -5.30
CA GLN A 113 15.20 10.39 -6.23
C GLN A 113 14.94 8.99 -5.67
N ALA A 114 15.29 8.72 -4.42
CA ALA A 114 14.99 7.46 -3.77
C ALA A 114 13.47 7.20 -3.70
N ALA A 115 12.67 8.23 -3.38
CA ALA A 115 11.22 8.14 -3.35
C ALA A 115 10.64 7.88 -4.75
N ARG A 116 11.20 8.46 -5.82
CA ARG A 116 10.82 8.16 -7.22
C ARG A 116 11.16 6.73 -7.61
N ALA A 117 12.36 6.26 -7.28
CA ALA A 117 12.78 4.89 -7.55
C ALA A 117 11.88 3.89 -6.81
N GLY A 118 11.56 4.16 -5.54
CA GLY A 118 10.59 3.38 -4.77
C GLY A 118 9.19 3.40 -5.38
N ALA A 119 8.70 4.57 -5.82
CA ALA A 119 7.41 4.70 -6.49
C ALA A 119 7.36 3.89 -7.80
N LEU A 120 8.44 3.90 -8.59
CA LEU A 120 8.53 3.12 -9.81
C LEU A 120 8.52 1.62 -9.52
N LEU A 121 9.30 1.17 -8.54
CA LEU A 121 9.31 -0.22 -8.10
C LEU A 121 7.92 -0.69 -7.63
N LEU A 122 7.26 0.11 -6.80
CA LEU A 122 5.90 -0.17 -6.33
C LEU A 122 4.89 -0.19 -7.48
N SER A 123 5.02 0.69 -8.46
CA SER A 123 4.13 0.71 -9.64
C SER A 123 4.29 -0.55 -10.49
N VAL A 124 5.53 -1.01 -10.70
CA VAL A 124 5.83 -2.27 -11.40
C VAL A 124 5.26 -3.46 -10.63
N LEU A 125 5.43 -3.49 -9.31
CA LEU A 125 4.88 -4.55 -8.46
C LEU A 125 3.34 -4.57 -8.51
N ALA A 126 2.70 -3.40 -8.45
CA ALA A 126 1.25 -3.27 -8.58
C ALA A 126 0.76 -3.76 -9.95
N ALA A 127 1.44 -3.39 -11.04
CA ALA A 127 1.09 -3.85 -12.38
C ALA A 127 1.24 -5.38 -12.51
N ALA A 128 2.33 -5.95 -12.01
CA ALA A 128 2.54 -7.40 -12.01
C ALA A 128 1.46 -8.14 -11.21
N ALA A 129 1.13 -7.63 -10.01
CA ALA A 129 0.06 -8.19 -9.18
C ALA A 129 -1.32 -8.08 -9.86
N ALA A 130 -1.62 -6.97 -10.53
CA ALA A 130 -2.87 -6.78 -11.27
C ALA A 130 -2.98 -7.73 -12.47
N VAL A 131 -1.88 -7.95 -13.21
CA VAL A 131 -1.84 -8.91 -14.33
C VAL A 131 -2.07 -10.34 -13.83
N LEU A 132 -1.42 -10.73 -12.74
CA LEU A 132 -1.64 -12.05 -12.12
C LEU A 132 -3.07 -12.21 -11.63
N ALA A 133 -3.61 -11.19 -10.96
CA ALA A 133 -5.00 -11.15 -10.50
C ALA A 133 -6.00 -11.32 -11.66
N TRP A 134 -5.78 -10.61 -12.77
CA TRP A 134 -6.61 -10.70 -13.97
C TRP A 134 -6.66 -12.12 -14.54
N ARG A 135 -5.49 -12.78 -14.61
CA ARG A 135 -5.40 -14.19 -15.03
C ARG A 135 -6.13 -15.12 -14.08
N LEU A 136 -6.03 -14.89 -12.77
CA LEU A 136 -6.70 -15.71 -11.77
C LEU A 136 -8.23 -15.57 -11.85
N LEU A 137 -8.73 -14.37 -12.11
CA LEU A 137 -10.15 -14.08 -12.28
C LEU A 137 -10.76 -14.73 -13.55
N GLY A 138 -9.93 -15.16 -14.51
CA GLY A 138 -10.41 -15.76 -15.75
C GLY A 138 -11.07 -14.76 -16.70
N LEU A 139 -10.74 -13.48 -16.56
CA LEU A 139 -11.27 -12.42 -17.41
C LEU A 139 -10.66 -12.52 -18.83
N PRO A 140 -11.46 -12.36 -19.90
CA PRO A 140 -10.94 -12.32 -21.26
C PRO A 140 -9.95 -11.17 -21.40
N TRP A 141 -8.90 -11.38 -22.21
CA TRP A 141 -7.93 -10.33 -22.51
C TRP A 141 -8.63 -9.20 -23.28
N PRO A 142 -8.44 -7.92 -22.92
CA PRO A 142 -8.88 -6.83 -23.78
C PRO A 142 -8.02 -6.89 -25.05
N ALA A 143 -8.63 -7.34 -26.15
CA ALA A 143 -8.03 -7.38 -27.49
C ALA A 143 -7.83 -5.95 -28.03
#